data_AF-A0A7T1MBR9-F1
#
_entry.id   AF-A0A7T1MBR9-F1
#
_cell.length_a   1.000
_cell.length_b   1.000
_cell.length_c   1.000
_cell.angle_alpha   90.00
_cell.angle_beta   90.00
_cell.angle_gamma   90.00
#
_symmetry.space_group_name_H-M   'P 1'
#
loop_
_entity.id
_entity.type
_entity.pdbx_description
1 polymer ?
#
loop_
_entity_poly.entity_id
_entity_poly.type
_entity_poly.pdbx_seq_one_letter_code
_entity_poly.pdbx_strand_id
1 'polypeptide(L)'
;MPGLVLLTGPLPVLSQPNPSDPGTKGAEVYCFMRKAGNDHDVSWNAAYALIKRQGSSLFKTSPEHAAVMITEAVVNSPEAFPDCGRFMGALYGGDKPVPLRTDIPANGSTGPVPIPSGGGTTRHDRYSY
;
A
#
# COMPACT_ATOMS: atom_id res chain seq x y z
N MET A 1 -36.98 -28.41 41.02
CA MET A 1 -36.39 -28.32 39.67
C MET A 1 -35.50 -27.08 39.63
N PRO A 2 -34.21 -27.19 39.32
CA PRO A 2 -33.28 -26.07 39.37
C PRO A 2 -33.46 -25.17 38.14
N GLY A 3 -33.42 -23.85 38.37
CA GLY A 3 -33.57 -22.83 37.33
C GLY A 3 -32.29 -22.61 36.54
N LEU A 4 -32.42 -22.60 35.22
CA LEU A 4 -31.34 -22.34 34.27
C LEU A 4 -31.23 -20.83 34.03
N VAL A 5 -30.16 -20.20 34.50
CA VAL A 5 -29.86 -18.78 34.26
C VAL A 5 -29.05 -18.68 32.97
N LEU A 6 -29.66 -18.14 31.91
CA LEU A 6 -28.97 -17.85 30.64
C LEU A 6 -28.20 -16.52 30.77
N LEU A 7 -26.87 -16.62 30.87
CA LEU A 7 -25.94 -15.50 30.77
C LEU A 7 -25.84 -15.03 29.31
N THR A 8 -26.59 -13.98 28.95
CA THR A 8 -26.44 -13.25 27.69
C THR A 8 -25.31 -12.22 27.83
N GLY A 9 -24.09 -12.61 27.50
CA GLY A 9 -22.96 -11.67 27.36
C GLY A 9 -22.95 -11.02 25.97
N PRO A 10 -22.60 -9.73 25.83
CA PRO A 10 -22.47 -9.10 24.52
C PRO A 10 -21.27 -9.71 23.78
N LEU A 11 -21.50 -10.17 22.56
CA LEU A 11 -20.44 -10.62 21.66
C LEU A 11 -19.51 -9.45 21.34
N PRO A 12 -18.18 -9.63 21.31
CA PRO A 12 -17.28 -8.62 20.79
C PRO A 12 -17.57 -8.44 19.29
N VAL A 13 -18.02 -7.25 18.90
CA VAL A 13 -18.07 -6.85 17.49
C VAL A 13 -16.63 -6.72 17.03
N LEU A 14 -16.17 -7.65 16.21
CA LEU A 14 -14.95 -7.46 15.43
C LEU A 14 -15.23 -6.35 14.41
N SER A 15 -14.53 -5.22 14.52
CA SER A 15 -14.56 -4.15 13.52
C SER A 15 -14.16 -4.71 12.17
N GLN A 16 -15.13 -5.05 11.33
CA GLN A 16 -14.87 -5.36 9.92
C GLN A 16 -14.43 -4.07 9.23
N PRO A 17 -13.40 -4.12 8.36
CA PRO A 17 -12.98 -2.94 7.60
C PRO A 17 -14.17 -2.49 6.74
N ASN A 18 -14.60 -1.24 6.91
CA ASN A 18 -15.69 -0.69 6.11
C ASN A 18 -15.26 -0.67 4.63
N PRO A 19 -15.88 -1.45 3.73
CA PRO A 19 -15.45 -1.56 2.33
C PRO A 19 -15.68 -0.25 1.54
N SER A 20 -16.29 0.75 2.17
CA SER A 20 -16.53 2.09 1.63
C SER A 20 -15.45 3.10 2.02
N ASP A 21 -14.48 2.73 2.86
CA ASP A 21 -13.37 3.60 3.24
C ASP A 21 -12.33 3.68 2.09
N PRO A 22 -11.89 4.89 1.71
CA PRO A 22 -10.92 5.08 0.62
C PRO A 22 -9.59 4.35 0.89
N GLY A 23 -9.13 4.31 2.15
CA GLY A 23 -7.92 3.59 2.56
C GLY A 23 -8.05 2.09 2.37
N THR A 24 -9.19 1.51 2.75
CA THR A 24 -9.48 0.08 2.57
C THR A 24 -9.49 -0.33 1.10
N LYS A 25 -10.13 0.45 0.22
CA LYS A 25 -10.13 0.18 -1.23
C LYS A 25 -8.75 0.40 -1.86
N GLY A 26 -8.03 1.41 -1.40
CA GLY A 26 -6.64 1.65 -1.81
C GLY A 26 -5.74 0.47 -1.44
N ALA A 27 -5.90 -0.07 -0.22
CA ALA A 27 -5.17 -1.23 0.25
C ALA A 27 -5.50 -2.47 -0.57
N GLU A 28 -6.78 -2.72 -0.87
CA GLU A 28 -7.21 -3.83 -1.70
C GLU A 28 -6.50 -3.84 -3.06
N VAL A 29 -6.53 -2.72 -3.78
CA VAL A 29 -5.88 -2.61 -5.09
C VAL A 29 -4.37 -2.71 -4.98
N TYR A 30 -3.75 -1.99 -4.05
CA TYR A 30 -2.30 -2.01 -3.88
C TYR A 30 -1.79 -3.42 -3.54
N CYS A 31 -2.41 -4.06 -2.56
CA CYS A 31 -2.06 -5.40 -2.10
C CYS A 31 -2.27 -6.45 -3.18
N PHE A 32 -3.40 -6.38 -3.90
CA PHE A 32 -3.68 -7.29 -5.00
C PHE A 32 -2.63 -7.17 -6.10
N MET A 33 -2.33 -5.96 -6.56
CA MET A 33 -1.38 -5.74 -7.64
C MET A 33 0.04 -6.16 -7.27
N ARG A 34 0.49 -5.83 -6.04
CA ARG A 34 1.81 -6.26 -5.54
C ARG A 34 1.91 -7.78 -5.40
N LYS A 35 0.84 -8.45 -4.96
CA LYS A 35 0.78 -9.92 -4.87
C LYS A 35 0.81 -10.57 -6.26
N ALA A 36 0.21 -9.93 -7.26
CA ALA A 36 0.27 -10.37 -8.65
C ALA A 36 1.65 -10.11 -9.33
N GLY A 37 2.62 -9.52 -8.63
CA GLY A 37 3.97 -9.27 -9.14
C GLY A 37 4.15 -7.93 -9.86
N ASN A 38 3.20 -7.00 -9.74
CA ASN A 38 3.36 -5.67 -10.32
C ASN A 38 4.35 -4.81 -9.50
N ASP A 39 5.02 -3.89 -10.18
CA ASP A 39 5.90 -2.91 -9.55
C ASP A 39 5.16 -2.01 -8.55
N HIS A 40 5.93 -1.47 -7.61
CA HIS A 40 5.43 -0.52 -6.62
C HIS A 40 4.73 0.66 -7.27
N ASP A 41 5.38 1.34 -8.22
CA ASP A 41 4.85 2.54 -8.87
C ASP A 41 3.49 2.32 -9.54
N VAL A 42 3.34 1.22 -10.28
CA VAL A 42 2.10 0.91 -10.99
C VAL A 42 0.99 0.61 -9.99
N SER A 43 1.29 -0.21 -8.99
CA SER A 43 0.36 -0.59 -7.92
C SER A 43 -0.06 0.62 -7.09
N TRP A 44 0.90 1.51 -6.78
CA TRP A 44 0.70 2.72 -5.99
C TRP A 44 -0.16 3.74 -6.74
N ASN A 45 0.15 4.01 -8.01
CA ASN A 45 -0.62 4.98 -8.81
C ASN A 45 -2.09 4.56 -8.96
N ALA A 46 -2.35 3.26 -9.16
CA ALA A 46 -3.71 2.73 -9.24
C ALA A 46 -4.48 2.92 -7.92
N ALA A 47 -3.86 2.56 -6.79
CA ALA A 47 -4.46 2.71 -5.48
C ALA A 47 -4.68 4.19 -5.09
N TYR A 48 -3.66 5.04 -5.31
CA TYR A 48 -3.72 6.46 -4.99
C TYR A 48 -4.79 7.19 -5.81
N ALA A 49 -4.95 6.87 -7.10
CA ALA A 49 -6.00 7.45 -7.93
C ALA A 49 -7.41 7.14 -7.37
N LEU A 50 -7.63 5.96 -6.79
CA LEU A 50 -8.91 5.60 -6.18
C LEU A 50 -9.15 6.34 -4.87
N ILE A 51 -8.13 6.39 -4.01
CA ILE A 51 -8.17 7.14 -2.74
C ILE A 51 -8.51 8.61 -3.01
N LYS A 52 -7.78 9.23 -3.94
CA LYS A 52 -7.95 10.63 -4.34
C LYS A 52 -9.37 10.95 -4.80
N ARG A 53 -10.00 10.04 -5.56
CA ARG A 53 -11.36 10.24 -6.09
C ARG A 53 -12.45 10.12 -5.03
N GLN A 54 -12.19 9.37 -3.96
CA GLN A 54 -13.14 9.10 -2.90
C GLN A 54 -12.97 10.02 -1.69
N GLY A 55 -11.82 10.70 -1.57
CA GLY A 55 -11.64 11.81 -0.65
C GLY A 55 -12.59 12.95 -1.01
N SER A 56 -13.76 12.98 -0.39
CA SER A 56 -14.84 13.96 -0.57
C SER A 56 -14.50 15.38 -0.08
N SER A 57 -13.22 15.74 -0.03
CA SER A 57 -12.72 16.99 0.54
C SER A 57 -12.15 17.90 -0.54
N LEU A 58 -12.36 19.21 -0.37
CA LEU A 58 -11.78 20.27 -1.21
C LEU A 58 -10.23 20.30 -1.13
N PHE A 59 -9.64 19.57 -0.19
CA PHE A 59 -8.20 19.30 -0.12
C PHE A 59 -7.92 17.93 -0.72
N LYS A 60 -7.29 17.91 -1.90
CA LYS A 60 -6.82 16.68 -2.57
C LYS A 60 -5.97 15.88 -1.57
N THR A 61 -6.37 14.65 -1.26
CA THR A 61 -5.60 13.73 -0.38
C THR A 61 -4.16 13.66 -0.86
N SER A 62 -3.20 14.02 0.00
CA SER A 62 -1.79 13.97 -0.37
C SER A 62 -1.32 12.52 -0.52
N PRO A 63 -0.30 12.26 -1.35
CA PRO A 63 0.30 10.93 -1.47
C PRO A 63 0.72 10.35 -0.11
N GLU A 64 1.23 11.18 0.78
CA GLU A 64 1.67 10.78 2.12
C GLU A 64 0.48 10.36 2.99
N HIS A 65 -0.62 11.12 2.93
CA HIS A 65 -1.83 10.76 3.68
C HIS A 65 -2.49 9.48 3.14
N ALA A 66 -2.47 9.28 1.83
CA ALA A 66 -2.94 8.04 1.21
C ALA A 66 -2.12 6.81 1.64
N ALA A 67 -0.80 6.97 1.79
CA ALA A 67 0.08 5.91 2.26
C ALA A 67 -0.31 5.47 3.68
N VAL A 68 -0.55 6.45 4.57
CA VAL A 68 -1.03 6.20 5.93
C VAL A 68 -2.36 5.44 5.92
N MET A 69 -3.36 5.92 5.17
CA MET A 69 -4.66 5.25 5.10
C MET A 69 -4.59 3.81 4.60
N ILE A 70 -3.74 3.52 3.61
CA ILE A 70 -3.50 2.14 3.14
C ILE A 70 -2.88 1.31 4.26
N THR A 71 -1.87 1.84 4.94
CA THR A 71 -1.18 1.08 5.99
C THR A 71 -2.08 0.82 7.19
N GLU A 72 -2.91 1.79 7.56
CA GLU A 72 -3.92 1.64 8.61
C GLU A 72 -4.92 0.53 8.25
N ALA A 73 -5.41 0.50 7.01
CA ALA A 73 -6.31 -0.56 6.56
C ALA A 73 -5.66 -1.95 6.61
N VAL A 74 -4.39 -2.07 6.18
CA VAL A 74 -3.67 -3.34 6.17
C VAL A 74 -3.40 -3.85 7.59
N VAL A 75 -3.03 -2.97 8.53
CA VAL A 75 -2.76 -3.38 9.93
C VAL A 75 -4.02 -3.63 10.73
N ASN A 76 -5.10 -2.90 10.45
CA ASN A 76 -6.40 -3.12 11.10
C ASN A 76 -7.06 -4.43 10.63
N SER A 77 -6.69 -4.95 9.46
CA SER A 77 -7.29 -6.15 8.88
C SER A 77 -6.27 -7.04 8.16
N PRO A 78 -5.31 -7.63 8.89
CA PRO A 78 -4.26 -8.45 8.27
C PRO A 78 -4.82 -9.72 7.59
N GLU A 79 -5.94 -10.25 8.10
CA GLU A 79 -6.66 -11.38 7.51
C GLU A 79 -7.23 -11.07 6.11
N ALA A 80 -7.62 -9.80 5.87
CA ALA A 80 -8.13 -9.35 4.57
C ALA A 80 -7.00 -9.07 3.57
N PHE A 81 -5.82 -8.72 4.07
CA PHE A 81 -4.64 -8.38 3.26
C PHE A 81 -3.44 -9.28 3.59
N PRO A 82 -3.59 -10.62 3.46
CA PRO A 82 -2.52 -11.53 3.83
C PRO A 82 -1.31 -11.24 2.97
N ASP A 83 -0.14 -11.25 3.62
CA ASP A 83 1.17 -10.98 3.02
C ASP A 83 1.41 -9.55 2.50
N CYS A 84 0.45 -8.64 2.60
CA CYS A 84 0.61 -7.29 2.05
C CYS A 84 1.54 -6.40 2.88
N GLY A 85 1.70 -6.70 4.19
CA GLY A 85 2.60 -5.99 5.09
C GLY A 85 4.03 -5.85 4.55
N ARG A 86 4.51 -6.84 3.78
CA ARG A 86 5.85 -6.82 3.15
C ARG A 86 6.04 -5.67 2.15
N PHE A 87 4.95 -5.12 1.60
CA PHE A 87 4.97 -4.07 0.58
C PHE A 87 4.76 -2.67 1.15
N MET A 88 4.45 -2.55 2.44
CA MET A 88 4.12 -1.27 3.09
C MET A 88 5.31 -0.32 3.16
N GLY A 89 6.53 -0.84 3.36
CA GLY A 89 7.74 -0.02 3.41
C GLY A 89 7.99 0.77 2.12
N ALA A 90 7.56 0.27 0.97
CA ALA A 90 7.70 0.97 -0.30
C ALA A 90 6.83 2.23 -0.39
N LEU A 91 5.72 2.31 0.35
CA LEU A 91 4.83 3.48 0.37
C LEU A 91 5.48 4.73 1.00
N TYR A 92 6.50 4.51 1.84
CA TYR A 92 7.23 5.56 2.57
C TYR A 92 8.66 5.75 2.06
N GLY A 93 9.11 4.90 1.13
CA GLY A 93 10.41 4.99 0.48
C GLY A 93 10.40 6.05 -0.61
N GLY A 94 10.34 7.33 -0.23
CA GLY A 94 10.36 8.42 -1.22
C GLY A 94 11.64 8.37 -2.06
N ASP A 95 11.50 8.23 -3.39
CA ASP A 95 12.52 8.30 -4.47
C ASP A 95 13.94 7.82 -4.12
N LYS A 96 14.08 6.89 -3.18
CA LYS A 96 15.37 6.28 -2.86
C LYS A 96 15.39 4.97 -3.61
N PRO A 97 16.27 4.81 -4.62
CA PRO A 97 16.51 3.49 -5.16
C PRO A 97 16.86 2.61 -3.97
N VAL A 98 15.99 1.64 -3.69
CA VAL A 98 16.30 0.56 -2.76
C VAL A 98 17.60 -0.01 -3.32
N PRO A 99 18.74 0.06 -2.62
CA PRO A 99 19.93 -0.61 -3.09
C PRO A 99 19.51 -2.05 -3.30
N LEU A 100 19.61 -2.53 -4.54
CA LEU A 100 19.51 -3.95 -4.83
C LEU A 100 20.41 -4.62 -3.79
N ARG A 101 19.85 -5.50 -2.94
CA ARG A 101 20.68 -6.28 -2.02
C ARG A 101 21.60 -7.14 -2.88
N THR A 102 22.85 -6.70 -3.03
CA THR A 102 23.89 -7.40 -3.76
C THR A 102 24.55 -8.51 -2.92
N ASP A 103 23.91 -8.93 -1.83
CA ASP A 103 24.46 -9.96 -0.93
C ASP A 103 24.24 -11.39 -1.45
N ILE A 104 23.93 -11.55 -2.73
CA ILE A 104 24.05 -12.85 -3.42
C ILE A 104 25.48 -12.91 -3.97
N PRO A 105 26.36 -13.81 -3.47
CA PRO A 105 27.70 -13.95 -4.03
C PRO A 105 27.60 -14.33 -5.51
N ALA A 106 28.00 -13.39 -6.36
CA ALA A 106 28.11 -13.57 -7.80
C ALA A 106 29.25 -14.57 -8.07
N ASN A 107 28.89 -15.78 -8.49
CA ASN A 107 29.81 -16.61 -9.24
C ASN A 107 29.50 -16.46 -10.74
N GLY A 108 30.34 -15.72 -11.46
CA GLY A 108 30.37 -15.72 -12.93
C GLY A 108 30.34 -14.34 -13.59
N SER A 109 31.49 -13.92 -14.12
CA SER A 109 31.80 -12.86 -15.09
C SER A 109 30.61 -12.35 -15.94
N THR A 110 30.43 -11.05 -16.18
CA THR A 110 31.28 -10.18 -17.02
C THR A 110 30.85 -8.71 -16.82
N GLY A 111 31.81 -7.78 -16.90
CA GLY A 111 31.68 -6.35 -16.57
C GLY A 111 30.83 -5.44 -17.52
N PRO A 112 30.97 -4.10 -17.42
CA PRO A 112 29.86 -3.16 -17.30
C PRO A 112 29.57 -2.28 -18.54
N VAL A 113 28.37 -1.71 -18.63
CA VAL A 113 28.06 -0.56 -19.52
C VAL A 113 27.33 0.54 -18.73
N PRO A 114 27.89 1.76 -18.57
CA PRO A 114 27.16 2.90 -18.03
C PRO A 114 26.25 3.50 -19.11
N ILE A 115 24.95 3.64 -18.82
CA ILE A 115 24.00 4.37 -19.67
C ILE A 115 24.03 5.85 -19.24
N PRO A 116 24.11 6.83 -20.16
CA PRO A 116 24.26 8.23 -19.80
C PRO A 116 23.00 8.81 -19.14
N SER A 117 23.19 9.52 -18.02
CA SER A 117 22.20 10.40 -17.41
C SER A 117 21.85 11.54 -18.35
N GLY A 118 20.60 11.56 -18.85
CA GLY A 118 20.07 12.62 -19.71
C GLY A 118 18.80 13.23 -19.14
N GLY A 119 18.88 14.51 -18.76
CA GLY A 119 17.79 15.48 -18.85
C GLY A 119 16.61 15.31 -17.90
N GLY A 120 16.65 16.05 -16.79
CA GLY A 120 15.53 16.19 -15.87
C GLY A 120 14.27 16.75 -16.54
N THR A 121 13.17 16.03 -16.37
CA THR A 121 11.87 16.65 -16.08
C THR A 121 11.37 15.95 -14.82
N THR A 122 11.20 16.72 -13.75
CA THR A 122 10.68 16.20 -12.50
C THR A 122 9.28 15.65 -12.73
N ARG A 123 9.05 14.39 -12.31
CA ARG A 123 7.77 13.67 -12.37
C ARG A 123 6.59 14.48 -11.78
N HIS A 124 6.90 15.46 -10.94
CA HIS A 124 5.98 16.40 -10.30
C HIS A 124 5.27 17.36 -11.27
N ASP A 125 5.83 17.64 -12.45
CA ASP A 125 5.21 18.58 -13.41
C ASP A 125 4.09 17.93 -14.24
N ARG A 126 4.00 16.59 -14.26
CA ARG A 126 3.08 15.86 -15.16
C ARG A 126 1.64 15.77 -14.64
N TYR A 127 1.38 16.13 -13.38
CA TYR A 127 0.08 15.94 -12.73
C TYR A 127 -0.45 17.19 -12.04
N SER A 128 -0.16 18.36 -12.59
CA SER A 128 -0.81 19.61 -12.20
C SER A 128 -2.12 19.80 -13.00
N TYR A 129 -3.20 19.23 -12.49
CA TYR A 129 -4.61 19.60 -12.75
C TYR A 129 -5.39 19.48 -11.45
#